data_AF-A0A0P1HJJ1-F1
#
_entry.id   AF-A0A0P1HJJ1-F1
#
_cell.length_a   1.000
_cell.length_b   1.000
_cell.length_c   1.000
_cell.angle_alpha   90.00
_cell.angle_beta   90.00
_cell.angle_gamma   90.00
#
_symmetry.space_group_name_H-M   'P 1'
#
loop_
_entity.id
_entity.type
_entity.pdbx_description
1 polymer ?
#
loop_
_entity_poly.entity_id
_entity_poly.type
_entity_poly.pdbx_seq_one_letter_code
_entity_poly.pdbx_strand_id
1 'polypeptide(L)'
;MIRASHIETARALGAAPAAPAGGAQLVWGRGCGYMAQLARDLVMPLVALSMMASLPAVARAQSAGKPIAVEVPSGQAVALNEVLLDESPGELWARFRFVAPAIERSADVSDAVAKSSEAMTYERSAADMDHLCESLVLDYLRRFDLAPARVVISLSDRPVAFGTKDAEATQFFEAYRPASDGCIWEAF
;
A
#
# COMPACT_ATOMS: atom_id res chain seq x y z
N MET A 1 36.76 -15.36 31.20
CA MET A 1 36.24 -16.46 30.35
C MET A 1 35.56 -15.81 29.15
N ILE A 2 36.21 -15.84 28.00
CA ILE A 2 35.71 -15.27 26.74
C ILE A 2 35.07 -16.44 25.98
N ARG A 3 33.76 -16.38 25.73
CA ARG A 3 33.03 -17.42 25.00
C ARG A 3 32.88 -16.95 23.55
N ALA A 4 33.66 -17.56 22.66
CA ALA A 4 33.48 -17.45 21.22
C ALA A 4 32.21 -18.24 20.83
N SER A 5 31.27 -17.60 20.14
CA SER A 5 30.20 -18.29 19.43
C SER A 5 30.25 -17.88 17.97
N HIS A 6 30.60 -18.85 17.15
CA HIS A 6 30.82 -18.77 15.71
C HIS A 6 29.51 -18.45 14.96
N ILE A 7 29.62 -17.54 14.01
CA ILE A 7 28.64 -17.29 12.96
C ILE A 7 28.75 -18.44 11.96
N GLU A 8 27.67 -19.19 11.74
CA GLU A 8 27.59 -20.22 10.70
C GLU A 8 26.91 -19.61 9.46
N THR A 9 27.72 -19.27 8.46
CA THR A 9 27.27 -18.80 7.14
C THR A 9 26.96 -19.97 6.21
N ALA A 10 25.99 -19.74 5.33
CA ALA A 10 25.35 -20.66 4.40
C ALA A 10 26.29 -21.58 3.59
N ARG A 11 25.87 -22.84 3.40
CA ARG A 11 26.32 -23.71 2.30
C ARG A 11 25.17 -23.96 1.33
N ALA A 12 25.19 -23.28 0.18
CA ALA A 12 24.45 -23.71 -1.00
C ALA A 12 25.43 -24.49 -1.90
N LEU A 13 25.18 -25.79 -2.07
CA LEU A 13 25.83 -26.65 -3.07
C LEU A 13 25.04 -26.51 -4.38
N GLY A 14 25.66 -25.94 -5.41
CA GLY A 14 25.08 -25.88 -6.75
C GLY A 14 25.98 -25.16 -7.73
N ALA A 15 26.83 -25.92 -8.43
CA ALA A 15 27.66 -25.42 -9.52
C ALA A 15 26.81 -25.10 -10.77
N ALA A 16 27.25 -24.06 -11.48
CA ALA A 16 26.60 -23.40 -12.62
C ALA A 16 26.47 -24.27 -13.90
N PRO A 17 25.78 -23.72 -14.92
CA PRO A 17 26.39 -23.68 -16.24
C PRO A 17 26.68 -22.25 -16.71
N ALA A 18 27.78 -22.15 -17.44
CA ALA A 18 28.47 -20.93 -17.86
C ALA A 18 27.68 -20.10 -18.88
N ALA A 19 27.93 -18.79 -18.83
CA ALA A 19 27.53 -17.82 -19.83
C ALA A 19 28.14 -18.15 -21.22
N PRO A 20 27.38 -18.01 -22.32
CA PRO A 20 27.97 -18.05 -23.65
C PRO A 20 28.83 -16.81 -23.89
N ALA A 21 30.02 -17.03 -24.45
CA ALA A 21 30.97 -16.01 -24.84
C ALA A 21 30.36 -15.06 -25.88
N GLY A 22 30.22 -13.78 -25.52
CA GLY A 22 29.91 -12.70 -26.45
C GLY A 22 31.11 -12.43 -27.36
N GLY A 23 31.03 -12.91 -28.60
CA GLY A 23 31.90 -12.53 -29.71
C GLY A 23 31.33 -11.32 -30.45
N ALA A 24 32.19 -10.34 -30.73
CA ALA A 24 31.90 -9.06 -31.34
C ALA A 24 31.41 -9.15 -32.81
N GLN A 25 30.51 -8.24 -33.20
CA GLN A 25 30.48 -7.68 -34.56
C GLN A 25 30.25 -6.17 -34.52
N LEU A 26 31.31 -5.44 -34.90
CA LEU A 26 31.28 -4.07 -35.39
C LEU A 26 30.35 -3.99 -36.61
N VAL A 27 29.33 -3.13 -36.58
CA VAL A 27 28.84 -2.47 -37.80
C VAL A 27 28.50 -1.02 -37.49
N TRP A 28 29.43 -0.19 -37.94
CA TRP A 28 29.31 1.25 -38.15
C TRP A 28 28.39 1.50 -39.34
N GLY A 29 27.50 2.50 -39.28
CA GLY A 29 26.70 2.86 -40.45
C GLY A 29 25.58 3.87 -40.20
N ARG A 30 25.96 5.16 -40.09
CA ARG A 30 25.06 6.26 -40.46
C ARG A 30 24.87 6.22 -41.98
N GLY A 31 23.67 5.90 -42.44
CA GLY A 31 23.31 5.92 -43.86
C GLY A 31 22.02 6.70 -44.05
N CYS A 32 22.14 7.87 -44.65
CA CYS A 32 21.08 8.79 -45.03
C CYS A 32 20.68 8.50 -46.49
N GLY A 33 19.38 8.43 -46.77
CA GLY A 33 18.80 8.91 -48.04
C GLY A 33 18.81 8.00 -49.28
N TYR A 34 17.62 7.98 -49.89
CA TYR A 34 17.32 8.03 -51.33
C TYR A 34 17.48 6.77 -52.22
N MET A 35 16.33 6.44 -52.82
CA MET A 35 16.11 6.03 -54.21
C MET A 35 16.19 4.56 -54.63
N ALA A 36 15.24 4.29 -55.53
CA ALA A 36 15.17 3.23 -56.54
C ALA A 36 14.32 2.02 -56.13
N GLN A 37 13.02 2.01 -56.45
CA GLN A 37 12.45 1.73 -57.78
C GLN A 37 12.39 0.23 -58.11
N LEU A 38 11.13 -0.20 -58.24
CA LEU A 38 10.59 -1.05 -59.29
C LEU A 38 10.81 -2.56 -59.20
N ALA A 39 9.68 -3.22 -58.93
CA ALA A 39 9.11 -4.30 -59.72
C ALA A 39 9.95 -5.58 -59.88
N ARG A 40 9.45 -6.67 -59.30
CA ARG A 40 9.00 -7.82 -60.10
C ARG A 40 8.16 -8.78 -59.29
N ASP A 41 6.91 -8.86 -59.74
CA ASP A 41 5.95 -9.93 -59.53
C ASP A 41 6.58 -11.33 -59.69
N LEU A 42 6.17 -12.30 -58.87
CA LEU A 42 5.25 -13.38 -59.26
C LEU A 42 5.09 -14.40 -58.11
N VAL A 43 3.84 -14.87 -57.92
CA VAL A 43 3.41 -16.08 -57.17
C VAL A 43 3.20 -15.94 -55.64
N MET A 44 1.97 -15.57 -55.29
CA MET A 44 1.25 -16.17 -54.15
C MET A 44 0.73 -17.56 -54.60
N PRO A 45 0.53 -18.57 -53.72
CA PRO A 45 -0.63 -18.49 -52.81
C PRO A 45 -0.60 -19.29 -51.49
N LEU A 46 -1.51 -18.91 -50.58
CA LEU A 46 -2.38 -19.77 -49.74
C LEU A 46 -1.78 -20.65 -48.60
N VAL A 47 -2.19 -20.27 -47.37
CA VAL A 47 -2.53 -21.10 -46.18
C VAL A 47 -1.41 -21.52 -45.22
N ALA A 48 -1.31 -20.81 -44.10
CA ALA A 48 -1.14 -21.37 -42.74
C ALA A 48 -1.35 -20.23 -41.71
N LEU A 49 -2.59 -20.02 -41.29
CA LEU A 49 -3.08 -20.42 -39.97
C LEU A 49 -2.54 -19.52 -38.83
N SER A 50 -3.27 -18.43 -38.63
CA SER A 50 -3.33 -17.64 -37.39
C SER A 50 -3.82 -18.52 -36.23
N MET A 51 -3.02 -18.69 -35.16
CA MET A 51 -3.51 -19.00 -33.80
C MET A 51 -2.39 -19.06 -32.74
N MET A 52 -2.72 -18.58 -31.54
CA MET A 52 -2.02 -18.67 -30.23
C MET A 52 -0.97 -17.59 -29.93
N ALA A 53 -1.00 -16.82 -28.84
CA ALA A 53 -1.99 -16.68 -27.77
C ALA A 53 -1.69 -15.36 -27.03
N SER A 54 -2.57 -14.38 -27.14
CA SER A 54 -2.57 -13.19 -26.29
C SER A 54 -3.05 -13.61 -24.89
N LEU A 55 -2.16 -13.71 -23.91
CA LEU A 55 -2.55 -13.83 -22.51
C LEU A 55 -3.27 -12.52 -22.10
N PRO A 56 -4.55 -12.54 -21.70
CA PRO A 56 -5.11 -11.38 -21.03
C PRO A 56 -4.45 -11.30 -19.66
N ALA A 57 -3.78 -10.18 -19.38
CA ALA A 57 -3.41 -9.84 -18.02
C ALA A 57 -4.72 -9.79 -17.22
N VAL A 58 -4.94 -10.79 -16.36
CA VAL A 58 -6.02 -10.75 -15.38
C VAL A 58 -5.65 -9.66 -14.38
N ALA A 59 -6.11 -8.44 -14.65
CA ALA A 59 -6.16 -7.38 -13.66
C ALA A 59 -7.07 -7.88 -12.54
N ARG A 60 -6.47 -8.32 -11.44
CA ARG A 60 -7.19 -8.71 -10.23
C ARG A 60 -7.77 -7.41 -9.68
N ALA A 61 -9.00 -7.09 -10.06
CA ALA A 61 -9.77 -6.01 -9.46
C ALA A 61 -9.85 -6.33 -7.96
N GLN A 62 -9.08 -5.60 -7.17
CA GLN A 62 -9.18 -5.66 -5.72
C GLN A 62 -10.58 -5.17 -5.40
N SER A 63 -11.43 -6.07 -4.92
CA SER A 63 -12.76 -5.72 -4.43
C SER A 63 -12.55 -4.85 -3.20
N ALA A 64 -12.41 -3.55 -3.39
CA ALA A 64 -12.60 -2.58 -2.34
C ALA A 64 -14.06 -2.72 -1.89
N GLY A 65 -14.27 -3.40 -0.75
CA GLY A 65 -15.57 -3.43 -0.11
C GLY A 65 -16.08 -2.00 0.03
N LYS A 66 -17.40 -1.79 -0.13
CA LYS A 66 -17.99 -0.46 0.03
C LYS A 66 -17.56 0.09 1.40
N PRO A 67 -16.93 1.28 1.47
CA PRO A 67 -16.48 1.84 2.73
C PRO A 67 -17.67 1.94 3.70
N ILE A 68 -17.52 1.36 4.89
CA ILE A 68 -18.52 1.47 5.95
C ILE A 68 -18.30 2.82 6.60
N ALA A 69 -19.24 3.75 6.42
CA ALA A 69 -19.20 5.07 7.06
C ALA A 69 -19.41 4.91 8.57
N VAL A 70 -18.59 5.61 9.36
CA VAL A 70 -18.61 5.61 10.82
C VAL A 70 -18.80 7.05 11.28
N GLU A 71 -19.73 7.25 12.21
CA GLU A 71 -19.94 8.55 12.84
C GLU A 71 -18.82 8.85 13.82
N VAL A 72 -18.31 10.08 13.80
CA VAL A 72 -17.25 10.54 14.69
C VAL A 72 -17.58 11.93 15.27
N PRO A 73 -17.07 12.29 16.45
CA PRO A 73 -17.39 13.54 17.14
C PRO A 73 -17.13 14.81 16.32
N SER A 74 -16.11 14.82 15.46
CA SER A 74 -15.83 15.97 14.61
C SER A 74 -16.88 16.22 13.52
N GLY A 75 -17.72 15.22 13.23
CA GLY A 75 -18.69 15.22 12.13
C GLY A 75 -18.08 14.95 10.76
N GLN A 76 -16.77 14.70 10.65
CA GLN A 76 -16.15 14.39 9.37
C GLN A 76 -16.58 13.02 8.84
N ALA A 77 -16.56 12.85 7.52
CA ALA A 77 -16.77 11.55 6.92
C ALA A 77 -15.56 10.64 7.19
N VAL A 78 -15.77 9.54 7.92
CA VAL A 78 -14.77 8.50 8.16
C VAL A 78 -15.30 7.17 7.67
N ALA A 79 -14.46 6.39 6.98
CA ALA A 79 -14.84 5.05 6.57
C ALA A 79 -13.75 4.02 6.85
N LEU A 80 -14.16 2.85 7.36
CA LEU A 80 -13.24 1.73 7.56
C LEU A 80 -12.78 1.19 6.20
N ASN A 81 -11.48 1.23 5.97
CA ASN A 81 -10.84 0.75 4.73
C ASN A 81 -10.29 -0.68 4.90
N GLU A 82 -9.59 -0.95 5.99
CA GLU A 82 -8.92 -2.24 6.19
C GLU A 82 -8.69 -2.51 7.68
N VAL A 83 -8.76 -3.80 8.07
CA VAL A 83 -8.32 -4.29 9.38
C VAL A 83 -7.21 -5.30 9.14
N LEU A 84 -6.03 -5.06 9.71
CA LEU A 84 -4.86 -5.93 9.61
C LEU A 84 -4.50 -6.49 10.96
N LEU A 85 -4.23 -7.80 11.02
CA LEU A 85 -3.76 -8.49 12.21
C LEU A 85 -2.31 -8.93 11.96
N ASP A 86 -1.41 -8.54 12.85
CA ASP A 86 0.03 -8.85 12.77
C ASP A 86 0.49 -9.48 14.08
N GLU A 87 1.13 -10.64 14.02
CA GLU A 87 1.66 -11.34 15.20
C GLU A 87 3.17 -11.13 15.38
N SER A 88 3.84 -10.40 14.48
CA SER A 88 5.27 -10.14 14.54
C SER A 88 5.56 -8.85 15.32
N PRO A 89 6.46 -8.84 16.34
CA PRO A 89 7.47 -9.86 16.64
C PRO A 89 7.13 -10.81 17.82
N GLY A 90 5.86 -11.15 18.06
CA GLY A 90 5.46 -12.14 19.07
C GLY A 90 4.18 -11.81 19.84
N GLU A 91 3.57 -10.65 19.59
CA GLU A 91 2.29 -10.24 20.17
C GLU A 91 1.33 -9.89 19.03
N LEU A 92 0.03 -10.08 19.26
CA LEU A 92 -1.00 -9.69 18.29
C LEU A 92 -1.19 -8.17 18.30
N TRP A 93 -1.01 -7.55 17.15
CA TRP A 93 -1.29 -6.14 16.86
C TRP A 93 -2.45 -6.06 15.89
N ALA A 94 -3.46 -5.26 16.22
CA ALA A 94 -4.58 -4.99 15.34
C ALA A 94 -4.49 -3.57 14.78
N ARG A 95 -4.46 -3.42 13.45
CA ARG A 95 -4.38 -2.12 12.79
C ARG A 95 -5.70 -1.82 12.08
N PHE A 96 -6.38 -0.78 12.52
CA PHE A 96 -7.62 -0.30 11.91
C PHE A 96 -7.30 0.92 11.05
N ARG A 97 -7.53 0.78 9.75
CA ARG A 97 -7.18 1.79 8.77
C ARG A 97 -8.44 2.42 8.23
N PHE A 98 -8.55 3.73 8.36
CA PHE A 98 -9.72 4.51 7.97
C PHE A 98 -9.35 5.56 6.92
N VAL A 99 -10.29 5.86 6.05
CA VAL A 99 -10.20 6.99 5.11
C VAL A 99 -11.07 8.13 5.64
N ALA A 100 -10.46 9.31 5.79
CA ALA A 100 -11.06 10.52 6.34
C ALA A 100 -10.67 11.73 5.47
N PRO A 101 -11.39 12.01 4.37
CA PRO A 101 -10.95 12.98 3.36
C PRO A 101 -10.72 14.40 3.89
N ALA A 102 -11.38 14.77 4.98
CA ALA A 102 -11.29 16.11 5.54
C ALA A 102 -9.93 16.43 6.20
N ILE A 103 -9.08 15.43 6.46
CA ILE A 103 -7.71 15.65 7.00
C ILE A 103 -6.71 16.07 5.93
N GLU A 104 -7.12 16.16 4.65
CA GLU A 104 -6.28 16.68 3.57
C GLU A 104 -5.73 18.05 3.97
N ARG A 105 -4.40 18.17 4.06
CA ARG A 105 -3.76 19.48 4.20
C ARG A 105 -3.95 20.23 2.88
N SER A 106 -4.81 21.24 2.87
CA SER A 106 -4.89 22.18 1.76
C SER A 106 -3.48 22.76 1.53
N ALA A 107 -2.82 22.36 0.45
CA ALA A 107 -1.44 22.74 0.14
C ALA A 107 -1.26 24.25 -0.10
N ASP A 108 -2.36 25.00 -0.20
CA ASP A 108 -2.39 26.44 -0.39
C ASP A 108 -3.27 27.14 0.66
N VAL A 109 -2.73 27.39 1.85
CA VAL A 109 -3.28 28.40 2.79
C VAL A 109 -2.22 29.46 3.03
N SER A 110 -1.84 30.18 1.97
CA SER A 110 -0.98 31.35 2.13
C SER A 110 -1.74 32.56 2.65
N ASP A 111 -3.06 32.65 2.46
CA ASP A 111 -3.78 33.88 2.80
C ASP A 111 -5.19 33.62 3.38
N ALA A 112 -5.38 34.06 4.63
CA ALA A 112 -6.65 34.49 5.23
C ALA A 112 -7.81 33.51 5.50
N VAL A 113 -7.67 32.18 5.38
CA VAL A 113 -8.71 31.20 5.82
C VAL A 113 -8.32 30.43 7.09
N ALA A 114 -7.24 30.83 7.78
CA ALA A 114 -6.75 30.16 9.00
C ALA A 114 -7.62 30.35 10.28
N LYS A 115 -8.92 30.66 10.14
CA LYS A 115 -9.84 30.92 11.26
C LYS A 115 -11.27 30.40 11.05
N SER A 116 -11.51 29.46 10.14
CA SER A 116 -12.75 28.68 10.25
C SER A 116 -12.53 27.53 11.22
N SER A 117 -13.49 27.31 12.11
CA SER A 117 -13.62 26.14 12.99
C SER A 117 -13.90 24.84 12.21
N GLU A 118 -13.52 24.77 10.94
CA GLU A 118 -13.81 23.70 9.98
C GLU A 118 -12.56 22.94 9.52
N ALA A 119 -11.35 23.48 9.75
CA ALA A 119 -10.13 22.74 9.43
C ALA A 119 -9.98 21.53 10.39
N MET A 120 -9.76 20.34 9.83
CA MET A 120 -9.43 19.15 10.60
C MET A 120 -8.00 19.25 11.11
N THR A 121 -7.86 19.50 12.41
CA THR A 121 -6.56 19.46 13.09
C THR A 121 -6.22 18.04 13.54
N TYR A 122 -4.97 17.84 13.95
CA TYR A 122 -4.56 16.61 14.59
C TYR A 122 -5.36 16.35 15.88
N GLU A 123 -5.58 17.35 16.73
CA GLU A 123 -6.31 17.17 18.00
C GLU A 123 -7.76 16.73 17.78
N ARG A 124 -8.45 17.29 16.76
CA ARG A 124 -9.80 16.83 16.39
C ARG A 124 -9.78 15.42 15.84
N SER A 125 -8.76 15.08 15.06
CA SER A 125 -8.58 13.74 14.51
C SER A 125 -8.23 12.71 15.60
N ALA A 126 -7.46 13.10 16.61
CA ALA A 126 -7.15 12.28 17.78
C ALA A 126 -8.42 11.98 18.59
N ALA A 127 -9.25 12.99 18.84
CA ALA A 127 -10.54 12.79 19.51
C ALA A 127 -11.48 11.85 18.71
N ASP A 128 -11.44 11.91 17.38
CA ASP A 128 -12.17 10.95 16.54
C ASP A 128 -11.58 9.54 16.66
N MET A 129 -10.24 9.39 16.69
CA MET A 129 -9.59 8.09 16.84
C MET A 129 -9.87 7.46 18.21
N ASP A 130 -9.92 8.25 19.28
CA ASP A 130 -10.33 7.80 20.62
C ASP A 130 -11.75 7.24 20.58
N HIS A 131 -12.69 7.99 19.98
CA HIS A 131 -14.07 7.56 19.82
C HIS A 131 -14.20 6.29 18.96
N LEU A 132 -13.46 6.21 17.84
CA LEU A 132 -13.44 5.01 17.00
C LEU A 132 -12.92 3.80 17.76
N CYS A 133 -11.93 4.00 18.64
CA CYS A 133 -11.41 2.92 19.47
C CYS A 133 -12.50 2.35 20.38
N GLU A 134 -13.16 3.23 21.15
CA GLU A 134 -14.17 2.82 22.13
C GLU A 134 -15.45 2.27 21.50
N SER A 135 -15.94 2.89 20.42
CA SER A 135 -17.25 2.58 19.83
C SER A 135 -17.23 1.46 18.78
N LEU A 136 -16.13 1.34 18.03
CA LEU A 136 -16.05 0.41 16.91
C LEU A 136 -14.99 -0.66 17.13
N VAL A 137 -13.77 -0.27 17.53
CA VAL A 137 -12.66 -1.23 17.64
C VAL A 137 -12.92 -2.23 18.75
N LEU A 138 -13.25 -1.79 19.96
CA LEU A 138 -13.51 -2.71 21.07
C LEU A 138 -14.67 -3.68 20.73
N ASP A 139 -15.71 -3.20 20.07
CA ASP A 139 -16.84 -4.01 19.61
C ASP A 139 -16.41 -5.06 18.57
N TYR A 140 -15.57 -4.65 17.62
CA TYR A 140 -14.97 -5.56 16.64
C TYR A 140 -14.15 -6.65 17.34
N LEU A 141 -13.25 -6.26 18.26
CA LEU A 141 -12.40 -7.21 18.98
C LEU A 141 -13.23 -8.24 19.75
N ARG A 142 -14.27 -7.81 20.48
CA ARG A 142 -15.17 -8.72 21.20
C ARG A 142 -15.95 -9.64 20.26
N ARG A 143 -16.45 -9.10 19.14
CA ARG A 143 -17.24 -9.87 18.17
C ARG A 143 -16.43 -10.99 17.52
N PHE A 144 -15.13 -10.78 17.31
CA PHE A 144 -14.22 -11.72 16.66
C PHE A 144 -13.31 -12.48 17.64
N ASP A 145 -13.52 -12.33 18.95
CA ASP A 145 -12.70 -12.95 20.02
C ASP A 145 -11.20 -12.68 19.86
N LEU A 146 -10.86 -11.42 19.53
CA LEU A 146 -9.48 -10.96 19.34
C LEU A 146 -8.97 -10.27 20.60
N ALA A 147 -7.78 -10.65 21.06
CA ALA A 147 -7.11 -10.06 22.21
C ALA A 147 -5.72 -9.49 21.83
N PRO A 148 -5.66 -8.43 21.00
CA PRO A 148 -4.39 -7.82 20.63
C PRO A 148 -3.76 -7.09 21.83
N ALA A 149 -2.43 -7.17 21.93
CA ALA A 149 -1.66 -6.38 22.88
C ALA A 149 -1.72 -4.88 22.56
N ARG A 150 -1.87 -4.55 21.25
CA ARG A 150 -1.90 -3.19 20.72
C ARG A 150 -2.92 -3.03 19.61
N VAL A 151 -3.61 -1.91 19.63
CA VAL A 151 -4.44 -1.40 18.54
C VAL A 151 -3.76 -0.17 17.96
N VAL A 152 -3.60 -0.14 16.64
CA VAL A 152 -3.18 1.07 15.92
C VAL A 152 -4.35 1.54 15.07
N ILE A 153 -4.75 2.79 15.26
CA ILE A 153 -5.76 3.44 14.42
C ILE A 153 -5.03 4.42 13.50
N SER A 154 -5.29 4.34 12.20
CA SER A 154 -4.76 5.30 11.22
C SER A 154 -5.88 5.97 10.45
N LEU A 155 -5.84 7.29 10.35
CA LEU A 155 -6.65 8.07 9.43
C LEU A 155 -5.80 8.48 8.23
N SER A 156 -6.34 8.35 7.03
CA SER A 156 -5.70 8.80 5.77
C SER A 156 -6.70 9.61 4.95
N ASP A 157 -6.29 10.72 4.35
CA ASP A 157 -7.18 11.52 3.49
C ASP A 157 -7.65 10.74 2.24
N ARG A 158 -6.83 9.78 1.78
CA ARG A 158 -7.08 8.90 0.65
C ARG A 158 -6.68 7.45 0.96
N PRO A 159 -7.19 6.45 0.20
CA PRO A 159 -6.76 5.06 0.37
C PRO A 159 -5.26 4.89 0.05
N VAL A 160 -4.52 4.29 0.98
CA VAL A 160 -3.09 3.95 0.81
C VAL A 160 -2.92 2.43 0.90
N ALA A 161 -2.20 1.81 -0.03
CA ALA A 161 -1.93 0.37 0.04
C ALA A 161 -1.01 0.03 1.22
N PHE A 162 -1.29 -1.07 1.93
CA PHE A 162 -0.43 -1.48 3.04
C PHE A 162 1.01 -1.75 2.58
N GLY A 163 1.99 -1.38 3.40
CA GLY A 163 3.42 -1.54 3.08
C GLY A 163 3.96 -0.58 2.02
N THR A 164 3.13 0.32 1.49
CA THR A 164 3.55 1.35 0.52
C THR A 164 3.71 2.71 1.21
N LYS A 165 4.61 3.53 0.69
CA LYS A 165 4.73 4.94 1.10
C LYS A 165 4.05 5.80 0.05
N ASP A 166 3.18 6.69 0.51
CA ASP A 166 2.56 7.73 -0.31
C ASP A 166 2.85 9.08 0.36
N ALA A 167 3.62 9.94 -0.32
CA ALA A 167 4.02 11.24 0.20
C ALA A 167 2.90 12.29 0.07
N GLU A 168 1.93 12.04 -0.81
CA GLU A 168 0.80 12.93 -1.06
C GLU A 168 -0.37 12.64 -0.10
N ALA A 169 -0.36 11.48 0.56
CA ALA A 169 -1.36 11.13 1.55
C ALA A 169 -1.04 11.77 2.90
N THR A 170 -1.96 12.59 3.41
CA THR A 170 -1.90 13.03 4.81
C THR A 170 -2.42 11.91 5.69
N GLN A 171 -1.62 11.50 6.68
CA GLN A 171 -1.94 10.40 7.58
C GLN A 171 -1.67 10.77 9.04
N PHE A 172 -2.61 10.40 9.91
CA PHE A 172 -2.47 10.47 11.36
C PHE A 172 -2.56 9.06 11.94
N PHE A 173 -1.84 8.83 13.04
CA PHE A 173 -1.71 7.53 13.67
C PHE A 173 -1.85 7.67 15.18
N GLU A 174 -2.63 6.79 15.80
CA GLU A 174 -2.71 6.62 17.26
C GLU A 174 -2.55 5.15 17.64
N ALA A 175 -1.94 4.92 18.81
CA ALA A 175 -1.79 3.61 19.40
C ALA A 175 -2.57 3.53 20.72
N TYR A 176 -3.19 2.38 20.94
CA TYR A 176 -3.98 2.10 22.11
C TYR A 176 -3.65 0.72 22.67
N ARG A 177 -3.67 0.60 23.99
CA ARG A 177 -3.83 -0.68 24.66
C ARG A 177 -5.31 -0.93 24.93
N PRO A 178 -5.91 -1.99 24.36
CA PRO A 178 -7.26 -2.39 24.73
C PRO A 178 -7.33 -2.75 26.22
N ALA A 179 -8.33 -2.22 26.91
CA ALA A 179 -8.68 -2.57 28.28
C ALA A 179 -10.16 -2.96 28.36
N SER A 180 -10.59 -3.49 29.51
CA SER A 180 -11.98 -3.91 29.71
C SER A 180 -12.97 -2.74 29.70
N ASP A 181 -12.51 -1.55 30.06
CA ASP A 181 -13.31 -0.34 30.27
C ASP A 181 -13.00 0.78 29.26
N GLY A 182 -12.17 0.51 28.23
CA GLY A 182 -11.86 1.49 27.20
C GLY A 182 -10.56 1.21 26.44
N CYS A 183 -10.09 2.24 25.75
CA CYS A 183 -8.82 2.25 25.06
C CYS A 183 -7.83 3.17 25.78
N ILE A 184 -6.71 2.61 26.24
CA ILE A 184 -5.68 3.40 26.91
C ILE A 184 -4.71 3.89 25.83
N TRP A 185 -4.71 5.19 25.57
CA TRP A 185 -3.78 5.82 24.63
C TRP A 185 -2.33 5.57 25.03
N GLU A 186 -1.50 5.23 24.05
CA GLU A 186 -0.07 5.04 24.20
C GLU A 186 0.65 5.89 23.14
N ALA A 187 1.52 6.78 23.61
CA ALA A 187 2.30 7.64 22.72
C ALA A 187 3.22 6.81 21.80
N PHE A 188 3.35 7.28 20.56
CA PHE A 188 4.31 6.77 19.57
C PHE A 188 5.72 7.36 19.74
#